data_AF-B7K5R4-F1
#
_entry.id   AF-B7K5R4-F1
#
_cell.length_a   1.000
_cell.length_b   1.000
_cell.length_c   1.000
_cell.angle_alpha   90.00
_cell.angle_beta   90.00
_cell.angle_gamma   90.00
#
_symmetry.space_group_name_H-M   'P 1'
#
loop_
_entity.id
_entity.type
_entity.pdbx_description
1 polymer ?
#
loop_
_entity_poly.entity_id
_entity_poly.type
_entity_poly.pdbx_seq_one_letter_code
_entity_poly.pdbx_strand_id
1 'polypeptide(L)'
;MWLRYLHYTIAPLIIFPLLLTAITGSLFQVAVLTGNSDQFIWLLELHRGKFGLINLEIIYPFLNSFGVLMVAITGIILWFKDQK
;
A
#
# COMPACT_ATOMS: atom_id res chain seq x y z
N MET A 1 -16.11 -9.38 18.09
CA MET A 1 -16.86 -8.36 17.34
C MET A 1 -16.04 -7.11 17.09
N TRP A 2 -15.50 -6.45 18.12
CA TRP A 2 -14.77 -5.17 17.95
C TRP A 2 -13.60 -5.22 16.96
N LEU A 3 -12.74 -6.25 17.02
CA LEU A 3 -11.64 -6.43 16.05
C LEU A 3 -12.13 -6.56 14.60
N ARG A 4 -13.23 -7.29 14.39
CA ARG A 4 -13.84 -7.48 13.06
C ARG A 4 -14.37 -6.14 12.53
N TYR A 5 -15.06 -5.37 13.37
CA TYR A 5 -15.55 -4.04 13.03
C TYR A 5 -14.40 -3.08 12.70
N LEU A 6 -13.36 -3.03 13.54
CA LEU A 6 -12.19 -2.18 13.30
C LEU A 6 -11.53 -2.54 11.97
N HIS A 7 -11.21 -3.82 11.74
CA HIS A 7 -10.58 -4.30 10.50
C HIS A 7 -11.40 -3.90 9.27
N TYR A 8 -12.71 -4.18 9.23
CA TYR A 8 -13.53 -3.85 8.05
C TYR A 8 -13.70 -2.35 7.82
N THR A 9 -13.67 -1.53 8.87
CA THR A 9 -13.82 -0.08 8.74
C THR A 9 -12.56 0.56 8.16
N ILE A 10 -11.39 0.13 8.64
CA ILE A 10 -10.11 0.74 8.27
C ILE A 10 -9.47 0.09 7.03
N ALA A 11 -9.77 -1.18 6.73
CA ALA A 11 -9.14 -1.90 5.62
C ALA A 11 -9.33 -1.22 4.26
N PRO A 12 -10.50 -0.68 3.87
CA PRO A 12 -10.65 0.00 2.58
C PRO A 12 -9.73 1.22 2.43
N LEU A 13 -9.58 1.99 3.52
CA LEU A 13 -8.71 3.17 3.56
C LEU A 13 -7.23 2.79 3.43
N ILE A 14 -6.83 1.68 4.04
CA ILE A 14 -5.45 1.17 4.01
C ILE A 14 -5.12 0.43 2.71
N ILE A 15 -6.08 -0.30 2.14
CA ILE A 15 -5.87 -1.07 0.90
C ILE A 15 -5.62 -0.14 -0.28
N PHE A 16 -6.27 1.01 -0.35
CA PHE A 16 -6.09 1.95 -1.46
C PHE A 16 -4.61 2.35 -1.68
N PRO A 17 -3.89 2.94 -0.70
CA PRO A 17 -2.49 3.31 -0.90
C PRO A 17 -1.57 2.08 -1.03
N LEU A 18 -1.92 0.93 -0.44
CA LEU A 18 -1.19 -0.33 -0.66
C LEU A 18 -1.27 -0.79 -2.12
N LEU A 19 -2.47 -0.84 -2.70
CA LEU A 19 -2.66 -1.19 -4.11
C LEU A 19 -1.95 -0.20 -5.02
N LEU A 20 -2.05 1.09 -4.73
CA LEU A 20 -1.37 2.12 -5.50
C LEU A 20 0.14 1.85 -5.54
N THR A 21 0.78 1.62 -4.39
CA THR A 21 2.22 1.33 -4.35
C THR A 21 2.61 0.00 -4.98
N ALA A 22 1.80 -1.04 -4.83
CA ALA A 22 2.04 -2.33 -5.46
C ALA A 22 2.01 -2.21 -6.99
N ILE A 23 1.01 -1.50 -7.53
CA ILE A 23 0.86 -1.29 -8.97
C ILE A 23 1.98 -0.40 -9.51
N THR A 24 2.22 0.77 -8.91
CA THR A 24 3.22 1.72 -9.42
C THR A 24 4.64 1.20 -9.29
N GLY A 25 4.96 0.51 -8.19
CA GLY A 25 6.26 -0.15 -7.99
C GLY A 25 6.50 -1.27 -9.00
N SER A 26 5.48 -2.11 -9.24
CA SER A 26 5.58 -3.20 -10.23
C SER A 26 5.74 -2.67 -11.65
N LEU A 27 4.96 -1.66 -12.04
CA LEU A 27 5.08 -1.03 -13.36
C LEU A 27 6.41 -0.29 -13.54
N PHE A 28 6.91 0.39 -12.48
CA PHE A 28 8.22 1.01 -12.53
C PHE A 28 9.33 -0.03 -12.72
N GLN A 29 9.22 -1.19 -12.06
CA GLN A 29 10.17 -2.29 -12.27
C GLN A 29 10.17 -2.79 -13.72
N VAL A 30 9.01 -2.83 -14.40
CA VAL A 30 8.94 -3.14 -15.83
C VAL A 30 9.65 -2.06 -16.67
N ALA A 31 9.47 -0.78 -16.34
CA ALA A 31 10.18 0.31 -17.00
C ALA A 31 11.71 0.20 -16.84
N VAL A 32 12.19 -0.17 -15.65
CA VAL A 32 13.61 -0.45 -15.40
C VAL A 32 14.11 -1.60 -16.26
N LEU A 33 13.38 -2.73 -16.31
CA LEU A 33 13.77 -3.91 -17.09
C LEU A 33 13.78 -3.68 -18.61
N THR A 34 12.98 -2.73 -19.10
CA THR A 34 12.89 -2.38 -20.52
C THR A 34 13.81 -1.22 -20.91
N GLY A 35 14.58 -0.67 -19.96
CA GLY A 35 15.49 0.47 -20.22
C GLY A 35 14.78 1.81 -20.38
N ASN A 36 13.52 1.92 -19.94
CA ASN A 36 12.69 3.13 -20.08
C ASN A 36 12.49 3.88 -18.75
N SER A 37 13.28 3.60 -17.71
CA SER A 37 13.09 4.17 -16.36
C SER A 37 12.91 5.68 -16.35
N ASP A 38 13.67 6.40 -17.16
CA ASP A 38 13.68 7.87 -17.21
C ASP A 38 12.33 8.45 -17.65
N GLN A 39 11.62 7.76 -18.56
CA GLN A 39 10.29 8.16 -19.03
C GLN A 39 9.20 7.91 -17.98
N PHE A 40 9.47 7.02 -17.02
CA PHE A 40 8.50 6.51 -16.06
C PHE A 40 8.84 6.84 -14.60
N ILE A 41 9.74 7.80 -14.35
CA ILE A 41 10.10 8.26 -12.99
C ILE A 41 8.86 8.64 -12.17
N TRP A 42 7.83 9.19 -12.81
CA TRP A 42 6.56 9.55 -12.14
C TRP A 42 5.88 8.35 -11.46
N LEU A 43 6.07 7.11 -11.95
CA LEU A 43 5.59 5.90 -11.26
C LEU A 43 6.29 5.73 -9.91
N LEU A 44 7.60 5.98 -9.86
CA LEU A 44 8.38 5.92 -8.63
C LEU A 44 8.01 7.07 -7.67
N GLU A 45 7.73 8.27 -8.20
CA GLU A 45 7.22 9.39 -7.41
C GLU A 45 5.88 9.05 -6.75
N LEU A 46 4.92 8.52 -7.52
CA LEU A 46 3.63 8.06 -6.99
C LEU A 46 3.82 6.93 -5.96
N HIS A 47 4.71 5.96 -6.23
CA HIS A 47 5.04 4.88 -5.32
C HIS A 47 5.55 5.39 -3.97
N ARG A 48 6.33 6.46 -3.97
CA ARG A 48 6.88 7.06 -2.75
C ARG A 48 5.89 8.00 -2.06
N GLY A 49 4.79 8.39 -2.68
CA GLY A 49 3.81 9.30 -2.12
C GLY A 49 3.98 10.76 -2.53
N LYS A 50 4.70 11.02 -3.64
CA LYS A 50 4.78 12.34 -4.27
C LYS A 50 3.72 12.44 -5.36
N PHE A 51 2.63 13.14 -5.05
CA PHE A 51 1.47 13.35 -5.92
C PHE A 51 1.50 14.77 -6.52
N GLY A 52 2.49 15.02 -7.38
CA GLY A 52 2.70 16.34 -7.97
C GLY A 52 3.09 17.38 -6.92
N LEU A 53 2.18 18.33 -6.62
CA LEU A 53 2.39 19.36 -5.60
C LEU A 53 2.28 18.83 -4.17
N ILE A 54 1.58 17.72 -3.97
CA ILE A 54 1.40 17.11 -2.65
C ILE A 54 2.55 16.13 -2.41
N ASN A 55 3.44 16.46 -1.47
CA ASN A 55 4.58 15.62 -1.12
C ASN A 55 4.37 14.94 0.24
N LEU A 56 4.06 13.64 0.21
CA LEU A 56 3.91 12.81 1.40
C LEU A 56 5.08 11.81 1.55
N GLU A 57 6.18 11.97 0.81
CA GLU A 57 7.27 10.97 0.76
C GLU A 57 7.82 10.57 2.13
N ILE A 58 7.80 11.49 3.09
CA ILE A 58 8.29 11.24 4.45
C ILE A 58 7.35 10.33 5.23
N ILE A 59 6.03 10.42 5.04
CA ILE A 59 5.04 9.72 5.87
C ILE A 59 4.40 8.52 5.15
N TYR A 60 4.28 8.60 3.84
CA TYR A 60 3.52 7.67 3.02
C TYR A 60 4.08 6.23 3.07
N PRO A 61 5.41 5.99 2.99
CA PRO A 61 5.96 4.65 3.14
C PRO A 61 5.68 4.04 4.52
N PHE A 62 5.68 4.85 5.58
CA PHE A 62 5.37 4.37 6.94
C PHE A 62 3.88 4.06 7.11
N LEU A 63 2.99 4.89 6.54
CA LEU A 63 1.56 4.61 6.51
C LEU A 63 1.26 3.28 5.82
N ASN A 64 1.92 3.02 4.68
CA ASN A 64 1.78 1.74 3.99
C ASN A 64 2.35 0.57 4.80
N SER A 65 3.55 0.72 5.36
CA SER A 65 4.18 -0.35 6.16
C SER A 65 3.37 -0.70 7.40
N PHE A 66 2.85 0.30 8.12
CA PHE A 66 1.98 0.07 9.27
C PHE A 66 0.62 -0.49 8.84
N GLY A 67 0.06 0.05 7.77
CA GLY A 67 -1.21 -0.39 7.21
C GLY A 67 -1.21 -1.86 6.82
N VAL A 68 -0.20 -2.32 6.08
CA VAL A 68 -0.09 -3.72 5.67
C VAL A 68 0.05 -4.65 6.87
N LEU A 69 0.88 -4.29 7.86
CA LEU A 69 1.03 -5.08 9.08
C LEU A 69 -0.29 -5.17 9.84
N MET A 70 -1.00 -4.05 10.00
CA MET A 70 -2.29 -4.03 10.67
C MET A 70 -3.31 -4.94 9.99
N VAL A 71 -3.54 -4.79 8.68
CA VAL A 71 -4.55 -5.59 7.97
C VAL A 71 -4.15 -7.07 7.89
N ALA A 72 -2.86 -7.39 7.73
CA ALA A 72 -2.38 -8.77 7.71
C ALA A 72 -2.56 -9.44 9.07
N ILE A 73 -2.08 -8.83 10.17
CA ILE A 73 -2.18 -9.40 11.52
C ILE A 73 -3.65 -9.58 11.90
N THR A 74 -4.46 -8.53 11.72
CA THR A 74 -5.89 -8.60 12.11
C THR A 74 -6.69 -9.55 11.22
N GLY A 75 -6.38 -9.63 9.92
CA GLY A 75 -6.96 -10.61 9.00
C GLY A 75 -6.63 -12.06 9.39
N ILE A 76 -5.37 -12.35 9.73
CA ILE A 76 -4.94 -13.68 10.19
C ILE A 76 -5.64 -14.07 11.51
N ILE A 77 -5.74 -13.14 12.47
CA ILE A 77 -6.45 -13.41 13.74
C ILE A 77 -7.93 -13.70 13.47
N LEU A 78 -8.58 -12.93 12.60
CA LEU A 78 -9.98 -13.14 12.24
C LEU A 78 -10.17 -14.47 11.52
N TRP A 79 -9.26 -14.85 10.62
CA TRP A 79 -9.27 -16.13 9.92
C TRP A 79 -9.26 -17.30 10.91
N PHE A 80 -8.28 -17.35 11.81
CA PHE A 80 -8.20 -18.44 12.80
C PHE A 80 -9.35 -18.47 13.80
N LYS A 81 -9.96 -17.31 14.07
CA LYS A 81 -11.13 -17.24 14.96
C LYS A 81 -12.40 -17.78 14.30
N ASP A 82 -12.54 -17.65 12.99
CA ASP A 82 -13.70 -18.14 12.22
C ASP A 82 -13.66 -19.66 12.01
N GLN A 83 -12.47 -20.27 12.10
CA GLN A 83 -12.26 -21.72 11.98
C GLN A 83 -12.53 -22.50 13.29
N LYS A 84 -12.89 -21.81 14.39
CA LYS A 84 -13.22 -22.42 15.69
C LYS A 84 -14.70 -22.23 15.98
#